data_AF-A0A0S7EW34-F1
#
_entry.id   AF-A0A0S7EW34-F1
#
_cell.length_a   1.000
_cell.length_b   1.000
_cell.length_c   1.000
_cell.angle_alpha   90.00
_cell.angle_beta   90.00
_cell.angle_gamma   90.00
#
_symmetry.space_group_name_H-M   'P 1'
#
loop_
_entity.id
_entity.type
_entity.pdbx_description
1 polymer ?
#
loop_
_entity_poly.entity_id
_entity_poly.type
_entity_poly.pdbx_seq_one_letter_code
_entity_poly.pdbx_strand_id
1 'polypeptide(L)'
;MELLPSHAFSTLFPVLQENLDVYLGLRQFIVTTGSSQRLNITAENDCRRLHCSLRDLSSLLQAVGRLAEHFIGEVFAARFSDALAVVERLVEVTCYGSQTSLYDLETAVPSVLKPDLTDV
;
A
#
# COMPACT_ATOMS: atom_id res chain seq x y z
N MET A 1 -29.76 0.83 -9.54
CA MET A 1 -29.23 -0.52 -9.27
C MET A 1 -27.73 -0.39 -9.20
N GLU A 2 -27.16 -0.19 -8.00
CA GLU A 2 -25.70 -0.16 -7.86
C GLU A 2 -25.17 -1.56 -8.10
N LEU A 3 -24.25 -1.69 -9.05
CA LEU A 3 -23.52 -2.92 -9.32
C LEU A 3 -22.59 -3.20 -8.12
N LEU A 4 -23.13 -3.94 -7.15
CA LEU A 4 -22.48 -4.73 -6.10
C LEU A 4 -21.18 -4.17 -5.49
N PRO A 5 -21.28 -3.22 -4.54
CA PRO A 5 -20.15 -2.76 -3.72
C PRO A 5 -19.45 -3.91 -2.97
N SER A 6 -20.20 -4.92 -2.52
CA SER A 6 -19.63 -6.11 -1.85
C SER A 6 -18.82 -7.00 -2.80
N HIS A 7 -19.21 -7.07 -4.09
CA HIS A 7 -18.43 -7.84 -5.05
C HIS A 7 -17.13 -7.10 -5.42
N ALA A 8 -17.21 -5.79 -5.66
CA ALA A 8 -16.04 -4.95 -5.86
C ALA A 8 -15.06 -5.07 -4.67
N PHE A 9 -15.58 -5.04 -3.43
CA PHE A 9 -14.78 -5.27 -2.23
C PHE A 9 -14.10 -6.65 -2.23
N SER A 10 -14.87 -7.72 -2.46
CA SER A 10 -14.35 -9.11 -2.47
C SER A 10 -13.25 -9.34 -3.52
N THR A 11 -13.22 -8.52 -4.58
CA THR A 11 -12.21 -8.60 -5.64
C THR A 11 -11.01 -7.70 -5.35
N LEU A 12 -11.23 -6.48 -4.89
CA LEU A 12 -10.15 -5.50 -4.68
C LEU A 12 -9.37 -5.75 -3.39
N PHE A 13 -10.03 -6.15 -2.32
CA PHE A 13 -9.40 -6.26 -1.00
C PHE A 13 -8.29 -7.31 -0.93
N PRO A 14 -8.42 -8.52 -1.51
CA PRO A 14 -7.32 -9.49 -1.52
C PRO A 14 -6.08 -8.95 -2.27
N VAL A 15 -6.29 -8.31 -3.41
CA VAL A 15 -5.19 -7.73 -4.23
C VAL A 15 -4.52 -6.56 -3.51
N LEU A 16 -5.31 -5.73 -2.80
CA LEU A 16 -4.77 -4.71 -1.91
C LEU A 16 -3.89 -5.35 -0.83
N GLN A 17 -4.37 -6.41 -0.16
CA GLN A 17 -3.61 -7.07 0.90
C GLN A 17 -2.26 -7.59 0.42
N GLU A 18 -2.21 -8.26 -0.74
CA GLU A 18 -0.97 -8.76 -1.33
C GLU A 18 0.05 -7.63 -1.59
N ASN A 19 -0.40 -6.51 -2.14
CA ASN A 19 0.49 -5.36 -2.41
C ASN A 19 0.91 -4.64 -1.11
N LEU A 20 0.04 -4.60 -0.11
CA LEU A 20 0.37 -4.08 1.21
C LEU A 20 1.43 -4.92 1.91
N ASP A 21 1.35 -6.25 1.81
CA ASP A 21 2.34 -7.14 2.42
C ASP A 21 3.72 -6.95 1.81
N VAL A 22 3.82 -6.68 0.50
CA VAL A 22 5.08 -6.29 -0.15
C VAL A 22 5.62 -4.99 0.44
N TYR A 23 4.79 -3.95 0.58
CA TYR A 23 5.19 -2.65 1.11
C TYR A 23 5.63 -2.71 2.58
N LEU A 24 4.83 -3.36 3.43
CA LEU A 24 5.12 -3.59 4.85
C LEU A 24 6.38 -4.46 5.03
N GLY A 25 6.59 -5.40 4.11
CA GLY A 25 7.77 -6.26 4.06
C GLY A 25 9.06 -5.53 3.68
N LEU A 26 9.03 -4.29 3.18
CA LEU A 26 10.24 -3.58 2.76
C LEU A 26 11.24 -3.33 3.89
N ARG A 27 10.77 -3.24 5.14
CA ARG A 27 11.62 -3.00 6.31
C ARG A 27 12.76 -4.02 6.45
N GLN A 28 12.53 -5.28 6.06
CA GLN A 28 13.57 -6.31 6.12
C GLN A 28 14.74 -6.07 5.14
N PHE A 29 14.51 -5.24 4.11
CA PHE A 29 15.50 -4.88 3.10
C PHE A 29 16.18 -3.54 3.40
N ILE A 30 15.80 -2.85 4.47
CA ILE A 30 16.44 -1.57 4.83
C ILE A 30 17.74 -1.85 5.57
N VAL A 31 18.84 -1.33 5.03
CA VAL A 31 20.15 -1.38 5.65
C VAL A 31 20.51 0.03 6.13
N THR A 32 20.87 0.15 7.40
CA THR A 32 21.37 1.41 7.98
C THR A 32 22.88 1.38 8.01
N THR A 33 23.53 2.36 7.38
CA THR A 33 24.99 2.50 7.38
C THR A 33 25.36 3.91 7.84
N GLY A 34 25.83 4.03 9.08
CA GLY A 34 26.08 5.33 9.71
C GLY A 34 24.78 6.11 9.88
N SER A 35 24.70 7.31 9.31
CA SER A 35 23.50 8.16 9.31
C SER A 35 22.59 7.95 8.09
N SER A 36 22.99 7.13 7.10
CA SER A 36 22.18 6.89 5.90
C SER A 36 21.41 5.56 6.01
N GLN A 37 20.19 5.55 5.46
CA GLN A 37 19.35 4.37 5.32
C GLN A 37 19.11 4.10 3.84
N ARG A 38 19.28 2.84 3.44
CA ARG A 38 19.17 2.41 2.05
C ARG A 38 18.28 1.18 1.93
N LEU A 39 17.42 1.19 0.91
CA LEU A 39 16.70 0.00 0.49
C LEU A 39 17.65 -0.92 -0.31
N ASN A 40 17.99 -2.07 0.25
CA ASN A 40 18.92 -3.03 -0.33
C ASN A 40 18.24 -4.00 -1.31
N ILE A 41 17.52 -3.43 -2.28
CA ILE A 41 16.96 -4.14 -3.43
C ILE A 41 17.67 -3.57 -4.66
N THR A 42 18.58 -4.36 -5.23
CA THR A 42 19.52 -3.88 -6.27
C THR A 42 19.42 -4.65 -7.57
N ALA A 43 18.87 -5.87 -7.56
CA ALA A 43 18.65 -6.65 -8.76
C ALA A 43 17.57 -5.98 -9.63
N GLU A 44 17.85 -5.82 -10.93
CA GLU A 44 16.97 -5.10 -11.87
C GLU A 44 15.55 -5.68 -11.90
N ASN A 45 15.43 -7.01 -11.93
CA ASN A 45 14.13 -7.68 -11.95
C ASN A 45 13.33 -7.44 -10.66
N ASP A 46 13.99 -7.39 -9.51
CA ASP A 46 13.33 -7.14 -8.23
C ASP A 46 12.93 -5.66 -8.09
N CYS A 47 13.78 -4.73 -8.57
CA CYS A 47 13.44 -3.32 -8.67
C CYS A 47 12.22 -3.10 -9.57
N ARG A 48 12.17 -3.78 -10.72
CA ARG A 48 11.02 -3.70 -11.65
C ARG A 48 9.74 -4.26 -11.01
N ARG A 49 9.83 -5.39 -10.32
CA ARG A 49 8.68 -5.98 -9.60
C ARG A 49 8.19 -5.04 -8.51
N LEU A 50 9.10 -4.48 -7.72
CA LEU A 50 8.78 -3.52 -6.67
C LEU A 50 8.11 -2.27 -7.25
N HIS A 51 8.65 -1.69 -8.32
CA HIS A 51 8.05 -0.57 -9.02
C HIS A 51 6.59 -0.86 -9.41
N CYS A 52 6.33 -2.00 -10.05
CA CYS A 52 4.97 -2.40 -10.41
C CYS A 52 4.07 -2.54 -9.19
N SER A 53 4.52 -3.23 -8.14
CA SER A 53 3.73 -3.40 -6.91
C SER A 53 3.40 -2.07 -6.21
N LEU A 54 4.33 -1.12 -6.17
CA LEU A 54 4.07 0.21 -5.57
C LEU A 54 3.07 1.02 -6.40
N ARG A 55 3.15 0.95 -7.74
CA ARG A 55 2.19 1.59 -8.66
C ARG A 55 0.80 1.00 -8.53
N ASP A 56 0.71 -0.33 -8.47
CA ASP A 56 -0.54 -1.05 -8.27
C ASP A 56 -1.12 -0.70 -6.89
N LEU A 57 -0.28 -0.66 -5.86
CA LEU A 57 -0.69 -0.27 -4.51
C LEU A 57 -1.28 1.14 -4.48
N SER A 58 -0.61 2.15 -5.05
CA SER A 58 -1.14 3.52 -5.10
C SER A 58 -2.50 3.56 -5.80
N SER A 59 -2.67 2.81 -6.89
CA SER A 59 -3.94 2.69 -7.61
C SER A 59 -5.03 2.01 -6.78
N LEU A 60 -4.68 0.94 -6.05
CA LEU A 60 -5.59 0.20 -5.18
C LEU A 60 -6.03 1.03 -3.97
N LEU A 61 -5.11 1.79 -3.35
CA LEU A 61 -5.43 2.71 -2.26
C LEU A 61 -6.42 3.79 -2.72
N GLN A 62 -6.23 4.35 -3.92
CA GLN A 62 -7.19 5.27 -4.51
C GLN A 62 -8.56 4.62 -4.75
N ALA A 63 -8.58 3.40 -5.30
CA ALA A 63 -9.82 2.66 -5.55
C ALA A 63 -10.59 2.37 -4.25
N VAL A 64 -9.88 1.94 -3.20
CA VAL A 64 -10.43 1.67 -1.87
C VAL A 64 -10.93 2.96 -1.21
N GLY A 65 -10.21 4.08 -1.39
CA GLY A 65 -10.67 5.39 -0.93
C GLY A 65 -12.03 5.77 -1.51
N ARG A 66 -12.32 5.39 -2.77
CA ARG A 66 -13.64 5.61 -3.39
C ARG A 66 -14.73 4.70 -2.81
N LEU A 67 -14.37 3.57 -2.19
CA LEU A 67 -15.34 2.71 -1.50
C LEU A 67 -15.78 3.31 -0.15
N ALA A 68 -15.15 4.37 0.35
CA ALA A 68 -15.53 5.00 1.61
C ALA A 68 -17.00 5.46 1.63
N GLU A 69 -17.53 5.93 0.49
CA GLU A 69 -18.94 6.31 0.34
C GLU A 69 -19.90 5.13 0.55
N HIS A 70 -19.42 3.90 0.39
CA HIS A 70 -20.17 2.67 0.59
C HIS A 70 -20.09 2.13 2.02
N PHE A 71 -19.30 2.75 2.89
CA PHE A 71 -19.10 2.38 4.29
C PHE A 71 -19.68 3.41 5.28
N ILE A 72 -20.74 4.11 4.87
CA ILE A 72 -21.42 5.13 5.68
C ILE A 72 -22.95 5.03 5.54
N GLY A 73 -23.67 5.80 6.36
CA GLY A 73 -25.13 5.91 6.27
C GLY A 73 -25.87 4.61 6.60
N GLU A 74 -27.02 4.40 5.96
CA GLU A 74 -27.94 3.29 6.28
C GLU A 74 -27.35 1.90 5.96
N VAL A 75 -26.41 1.82 5.02
CA VAL A 75 -25.76 0.55 4.63
C VAL A 75 -24.56 0.18 5.49
N PHE A 76 -24.11 1.08 6.37
CA PHE A 76 -22.92 0.88 7.20
C PHE A 76 -23.00 -0.37 8.07
N ALA A 77 -24.14 -0.59 8.74
CA ALA A 77 -24.29 -1.73 9.65
C ALA A 77 -24.06 -3.09 8.94
N ALA A 78 -24.51 -3.22 7.69
CA ALA A 78 -24.32 -4.44 6.91
C ALA A 78 -22.89 -4.62 6.38
N ARG A 79 -22.10 -3.54 6.33
CA ARG A 79 -20.74 -3.51 5.76
C ARG A 79 -19.67 -3.19 6.79
N PHE A 80 -20.03 -3.14 8.06
CA PHE A 80 -19.13 -2.75 9.13
C PHE A 80 -17.85 -3.58 9.16
N SER A 81 -17.97 -4.91 8.98
CA SER A 81 -16.83 -5.82 8.99
C SER A 81 -15.86 -5.52 7.84
N ASP A 82 -16.36 -5.28 6.64
CA ASP A 82 -15.55 -4.96 5.47
C ASP A 82 -14.86 -3.59 5.65
N ALA A 83 -15.61 -2.60 6.12
CA ALA A 83 -15.11 -1.26 6.41
C ALA A 83 -13.99 -1.29 7.47
N LEU A 84 -14.21 -2.04 8.55
CA LEU A 84 -13.24 -2.19 9.63
C LEU A 84 -11.95 -2.83 9.12
N ALA A 85 -12.05 -3.91 8.34
CA ALA A 85 -10.88 -4.59 7.77
C ALA A 85 -10.03 -3.68 6.87
N VAL A 86 -10.68 -2.79 6.10
CA VAL A 86 -9.98 -1.76 5.32
C VAL A 86 -9.26 -0.77 6.22
N VAL A 87 -9.99 -0.19 7.18
CA VAL A 87 -9.44 0.84 8.07
C VAL A 87 -8.27 0.29 8.87
N GLU A 88 -8.36 -0.93 9.42
CA GLU A 88 -7.26 -1.57 10.15
C GLU A 88 -5.99 -1.66 9.31
N ARG A 89 -6.11 -2.09 8.04
CA ARG A 89 -4.96 -2.18 7.13
C ARG A 89 -4.42 -0.81 6.74
N LEU A 90 -5.28 0.18 6.48
CA LEU A 90 -4.83 1.55 6.18
C LEU A 90 -4.09 2.17 7.38
N VAL A 91 -4.56 1.93 8.61
CA VAL A 91 -3.89 2.39 9.83
C VAL A 91 -2.52 1.74 9.97
N GLU A 92 -2.42 0.42 9.79
CA GLU A 92 -1.15 -0.30 9.85
C GLU A 92 -0.12 0.28 8.88
N VAL A 93 -0.53 0.51 7.63
CA VAL A 93 0.32 1.03 6.54
C VAL A 93 0.74 2.46 6.80
N THR A 94 -0.18 3.32 7.26
CA THR A 94 0.11 4.71 7.62
C THR A 94 1.10 4.78 8.78
N CYS A 95 0.90 3.95 9.82
CA CYS A 95 1.82 3.83 10.94
C CYS A 95 3.21 3.36 10.48
N TYR A 96 3.25 2.33 9.63
CA TYR A 96 4.50 1.80 9.08
C TYR A 96 5.25 2.85 8.25
N GLY A 97 4.58 3.54 7.32
CA GLY A 97 5.17 4.57 6.48
C GLY A 97 5.74 5.73 7.33
N SER A 98 4.98 6.18 8.32
CA SER A 98 5.40 7.24 9.25
C SER A 98 6.64 6.87 10.08
N GLN A 99 6.75 5.61 10.52
CA GLN A 99 7.89 5.13 11.31
C GLN A 99 9.14 4.87 10.48
N THR A 100 8.95 4.39 9.25
CA THR A 100 10.04 3.86 8.42
C THR A 100 10.64 4.93 7.52
N SER A 101 9.93 6.04 7.30
CA SER A 101 10.36 7.17 6.44
C SER A 101 10.87 6.69 5.08
N LEU A 102 10.12 5.78 4.44
CA LEU A 102 10.53 5.13 3.18
C LEU A 102 10.87 6.12 2.07
N TYR A 103 10.21 7.28 2.06
CA TYR A 103 10.45 8.38 1.13
C TYR A 103 11.86 8.97 1.24
N ASP A 104 12.54 8.83 2.38
CA ASP A 104 13.90 9.34 2.61
C ASP A 104 15.00 8.35 2.25
N LEU A 105 14.67 7.08 2.01
CA LEU A 105 15.66 6.04 1.73
C LEU A 105 16.42 6.27 0.42
N GLU A 106 17.71 5.94 0.43
CA GLU A 106 18.46 5.71 -0.79
C GLU A 106 17.95 4.42 -1.48
N THR A 107 17.86 4.43 -2.81
CA THR A 107 17.45 3.25 -3.60
C THR A 107 18.43 3.01 -4.75
N ALA A 108 18.46 1.78 -5.28
CA ALA A 108 19.34 1.43 -6.39
C ALA A 108 18.98 2.15 -7.70
N VAL A 109 17.70 2.48 -7.90
CA VAL A 109 17.16 3.13 -9.11
C VAL A 109 16.31 4.34 -8.69
N PRO A 110 16.94 5.44 -8.23
CA PRO A 110 16.24 6.57 -7.61
C PRO A 110 15.29 7.28 -8.56
N SER A 111 15.57 7.33 -9.87
CA SER A 111 14.66 7.96 -10.84
C SER A 111 13.32 7.24 -10.99
N VAL A 112 13.20 6.00 -10.53
CA VAL A 112 11.98 5.18 -10.60
C VAL A 112 11.38 5.00 -9.22
N LEU A 113 12.15 4.46 -8.28
CA LEU A 113 11.61 4.02 -6.98
C LEU A 113 11.38 5.15 -5.98
N LYS A 114 12.12 6.28 -6.04
CA LYS A 114 11.85 7.42 -5.12
C LYS A 114 10.44 7.99 -5.33
N PRO A 115 10.02 8.30 -6.57
CA PRO A 115 8.64 8.70 -6.85
C PRO A 115 7.62 7.69 -6.31
N ASP A 116 7.78 6.40 -6.61
CA ASP A 116 6.79 5.40 -6.18
C ASP A 116 6.69 5.27 -4.65
N LEU A 117 7.82 5.40 -3.92
CA LEU A 117 7.84 5.40 -2.45
C LEU A 117 7.28 6.68 -1.83
N THR A 118 7.19 7.77 -2.61
CA THR A 118 6.60 9.03 -2.16
C THR A 118 5.09 9.06 -2.42
N ASP A 119 4.63 8.39 -3.47
CA ASP A 119 3.23 8.36 -3.92
C ASP A 119 2.34 7.37 -3.14
N VAL A 120 2.93 6.47 -2.35
CA VAL A 120 2.25 5.49 -1.47
C VAL A 120 2.22 6.01 -0.03
#